data_AF-A0A964MXW0-F1
#
_entry.id   AF-A0A964MXW0-F1
#
_cell.length_a   1.000
_cell.length_b   1.000
_cell.length_c   1.000
_cell.angle_alpha   90.00
_cell.angle_beta   90.00
_cell.angle_gamma   90.00
#
_symmetry.space_group_name_H-M   'P 1'
#
loop_
_entity.id
_entity.type
_entity.pdbx_description
1 polymer ?
#
loop_
_entity_poly.entity_id
_entity_poly.type
_entity_poly.pdbx_seq_one_letter_code
_entity_poly.pdbx_strand_id
1 'polypeptide(L)'
;MSRRTETGVAAVIFLIISLVAVSHQRAERVFGDGEQYHRMSWQFADRKAQVTAEGPFVYRLATPWLAARIDPLLAPIIPEALARAVEDAAGVKGVVPFYAINIVATLLALLLLLAYLRCFLASPGLRLLLVVLWMAAWQAPTRHLYFNPVTTEPLFLVALIAGLLIVERTRHWSAWHSAPAVAAAVVLATLTRESGLLIAVAFIVSRQPVTLSRQRCRPELVALVLPLLAGAAGLAFTHSVGVASNTYEVWSEPLAMIRSKPLYTWVLAWFFAFGPPVVAVILAAARPVRRFLADRPEMAVHLLLVGALAFVGGTDTERILGWAAPVVLVLLGRAIAEWPPTLRWTPALVVPMAVVQVASARVLWPVPVGVDQAARTADLDLSWHSLAAVLDKFLVIDNYYANLWSYFGSRPVHGLILAGDLVFVLAVIVMVNRR
;
A
#
# COMPACT_ATOMS: atom_id res chain seq x y z
N MET A 1 -8.24 -15.03 22.89
CA MET A 1 -6.89 -14.41 22.92
C MET A 1 -7.02 -12.96 23.39
N SER A 2 -6.22 -12.53 24.38
CA SER A 2 -6.26 -11.14 24.87
C SER A 2 -5.73 -10.15 23.83
N ARG A 3 -6.08 -8.86 23.93
CA ARG A 3 -5.55 -7.81 23.03
C ARG A 3 -4.02 -7.72 23.09
N ARG A 4 -3.43 -7.89 24.28
CA ARG A 4 -1.97 -7.86 24.48
C ARG A 4 -1.30 -9.06 23.81
N THR A 5 -1.86 -10.26 23.99
CA THR A 5 -1.36 -11.48 23.35
C THR A 5 -1.43 -11.38 21.84
N GLU A 6 -2.55 -10.90 21.28
CA GLU A 6 -2.71 -10.71 19.83
C GLU A 6 -1.68 -9.73 19.27
N THR A 7 -1.48 -8.60 19.93
CA THR A 7 -0.46 -7.60 19.54
C THR A 7 0.95 -8.20 19.61
N GLY A 8 1.28 -8.95 20.67
CA GLY A 8 2.56 -9.62 20.81
C GLY A 8 2.82 -10.64 19.70
N VAL A 9 1.82 -11.47 19.38
CA VAL A 9 1.91 -12.44 18.28
C VAL A 9 2.13 -11.73 16.93
N ALA A 10 1.39 -10.65 16.66
CA ALA A 10 1.55 -9.90 15.42
C ALA A 10 2.96 -9.28 15.29
N ALA A 11 3.52 -8.77 16.40
CA ALA A 11 4.89 -8.23 16.43
C ALA A 11 5.97 -9.32 16.23
N VAL A 12 5.77 -10.52 16.80
CA VAL A 12 6.68 -11.66 16.58
C VAL A 12 6.65 -12.10 15.12
N ILE A 13 5.45 -12.20 14.52
CA ILE A 13 5.32 -12.54 13.10
C ILE A 13 5.99 -11.48 12.22
N PHE A 14 5.79 -10.19 12.52
CA PHE A 14 6.49 -9.09 11.84
C PHE A 14 8.01 -9.27 11.87
N LEU A 15 8.57 -9.59 13.04
CA LEU A 15 10.00 -9.80 13.20
C LEU A 15 10.47 -11.00 12.35
N ILE A 16 9.75 -12.12 12.37
CA ILE A 16 10.07 -13.32 11.59
C ILE A 16 10.08 -12.98 10.08
N ILE A 17 9.00 -12.37 9.58
CA ILE A 17 8.90 -12.00 8.15
C ILE A 17 10.00 -11.01 7.77
N SER A 18 10.31 -10.04 8.63
CA SER A 18 11.36 -9.06 8.41
C SER A 18 12.75 -9.71 8.34
N LEU A 19 13.06 -10.65 9.24
CA LEU A 19 14.33 -11.38 9.22
C LEU A 19 14.46 -12.27 7.97
N VAL A 20 13.36 -12.93 7.57
CA VAL A 20 13.32 -13.70 6.32
C VAL A 20 13.50 -12.78 5.11
N ALA A 21 12.87 -11.60 5.10
CA ALA A 21 13.01 -10.64 4.03
C ALA A 21 14.45 -10.09 3.93
N VAL A 22 15.07 -9.68 5.05
CA VAL A 22 16.48 -9.23 5.10
C VAL A 22 17.44 -10.29 4.53
N SER A 23 17.21 -11.56 4.85
CA SER A 23 18.11 -12.65 4.44
C SER A 23 17.97 -13.06 2.97
N HIS A 24 16.79 -12.85 2.37
CA HIS A 24 16.49 -13.31 1.01
C HIS A 24 16.41 -12.17 -0.01
N GLN A 25 16.21 -10.94 0.42
CA GLN A 25 16.09 -9.80 -0.48
C GLN A 25 17.42 -9.07 -0.61
N ARG A 26 17.78 -8.76 -1.85
CA ARG A 26 18.84 -7.81 -2.15
C ARG A 26 18.21 -6.45 -2.31
N ALA A 27 18.77 -5.47 -1.63
CA ALA A 27 18.39 -4.08 -1.86
C ALA A 27 18.66 -3.73 -3.33
N GLU A 28 17.69 -3.10 -3.97
CA GLU A 28 17.93 -2.47 -5.25
C GLU A 28 18.92 -1.32 -5.02
N ARG A 29 19.88 -1.15 -5.94
CA ARG A 29 20.65 0.09 -5.97
C ARG A 29 19.63 1.23 -6.05
N VAL A 30 19.72 2.17 -5.11
CA VAL A 30 18.77 3.28 -5.02
C VAL A 30 18.61 3.94 -6.39
N PHE A 31 17.43 3.75 -6.97
CA PHE A 31 17.06 4.19 -8.32
C PHE A 31 15.70 4.86 -8.28
N GLY A 32 15.41 5.75 -9.23
CA GLY A 32 14.12 6.42 -9.35
C GLY A 32 13.79 7.28 -8.12
N ASP A 33 12.66 6.99 -7.47
CA ASP A 33 12.13 7.81 -6.38
C ASP A 33 13.04 7.82 -5.14
N GLY A 34 13.69 6.71 -4.82
CA GLY A 34 14.63 6.59 -3.71
C GLY A 34 15.83 7.52 -3.84
N GLU A 35 16.35 7.75 -5.05
CA GLU A 35 17.50 8.64 -5.24
C GLU A 35 17.14 10.08 -4.87
N GLN A 36 15.94 10.51 -5.26
CA GLN A 36 15.42 11.85 -4.99
C GLN A 36 15.26 12.08 -3.48
N TYR A 37 14.64 11.13 -2.77
CA TYR A 37 14.47 11.21 -1.31
C TYR A 37 15.80 11.18 -0.56
N HIS A 38 16.74 10.36 -1.02
CA HIS A 38 18.08 10.32 -0.46
C HIS A 38 18.76 11.67 -0.64
N ARG A 39 18.77 12.24 -1.85
CA ARG A 39 19.34 13.58 -2.10
C ARG A 39 18.67 14.66 -1.25
N MET A 40 17.37 14.58 -1.02
CA MET A 40 16.64 15.51 -0.15
C MET A 40 17.09 15.41 1.31
N SER A 41 17.38 14.21 1.84
CA SER A 41 17.83 14.08 3.23
C SER A 41 19.18 14.76 3.46
N TRP A 42 20.09 14.70 2.49
CA TRP A 42 21.38 15.40 2.57
C TRP A 42 21.18 16.93 2.59
N GLN A 43 20.30 17.45 1.73
CA GLN A 43 19.96 18.87 1.73
C GLN A 43 19.34 19.34 3.05
N PHE A 44 18.52 18.50 3.68
CA PHE A 44 17.99 18.79 5.02
C PHE A 44 19.06 18.74 6.12
N ALA A 45 20.02 17.81 6.02
CA ALA A 45 21.16 17.74 6.93
C ALA A 45 22.04 19.00 6.84
N ASP A 46 22.23 19.50 5.61
CA ASP A 46 22.91 20.77 5.31
C ASP A 46 22.09 22.02 5.69
N ARG A 47 20.90 21.83 6.28
CA ARG A 47 19.98 22.90 6.71
C ARG A 47 19.56 23.83 5.58
N LYS A 48 19.48 23.33 4.34
CA LYS A 48 18.94 24.13 3.23
C LYS A 48 17.47 24.45 3.52
N ALA A 49 17.11 25.73 3.36
CA ALA A 49 15.74 26.20 3.57
C ALA A 49 14.79 25.67 2.48
N GLN A 50 15.31 25.51 1.26
CA GLN A 50 14.61 24.90 0.13
C GLN A 50 15.39 23.67 -0.33
N VAL A 51 14.64 22.61 -0.69
CA VAL A 51 15.20 21.36 -1.21
C VAL A 51 14.87 21.21 -2.69
N THR A 52 15.83 20.74 -3.47
CA THR A 52 15.68 20.56 -4.91
C THR A 52 15.73 19.07 -5.27
N ALA A 53 14.72 18.60 -6.00
CA ALA A 53 14.62 17.24 -6.54
C ALA A 53 13.59 17.22 -7.68
N GLU A 54 13.45 16.10 -8.37
CA GLU A 54 12.43 15.96 -9.42
C GLU A 54 11.01 15.97 -8.83
N GLY A 55 10.11 16.70 -9.47
CA GLY A 55 8.67 16.58 -9.22
C GLY A 55 8.13 15.27 -9.80
N PRO A 56 7.21 14.57 -9.10
CA PRO A 56 6.54 14.99 -7.87
C PRO A 56 7.29 14.67 -6.56
N PHE A 57 8.43 13.98 -6.62
CA PHE A 57 9.10 13.43 -5.44
C PHE A 57 9.57 14.51 -4.45
N VAL A 58 9.96 15.68 -4.95
CA VAL A 58 10.41 16.82 -4.15
C VAL A 58 9.40 17.30 -3.09
N TYR A 59 8.11 17.00 -3.25
CA TYR A 59 7.06 17.43 -2.32
C TYR A 59 6.82 16.46 -1.16
N ARG A 60 7.56 15.35 -1.09
CA ARG A 60 7.41 14.30 -0.07
C ARG A 60 8.48 14.45 1.02
N LEU A 61 8.29 15.46 1.86
CA LEU A 61 9.34 15.98 2.75
C LEU A 61 9.56 15.16 4.02
N ALA A 62 8.51 14.53 4.56
CA ALA A 62 8.53 13.99 5.92
C ALA A 62 9.62 12.92 6.15
N THR A 63 9.70 11.91 5.29
CA THR A 63 10.67 10.82 5.47
C THR A 63 12.12 11.29 5.25
N PRO A 64 12.47 12.02 4.17
CA PRO A 64 13.81 12.57 4.00
C PRO A 64 14.24 13.50 5.15
N TRP A 65 13.32 14.34 5.63
CA TRP A 65 13.59 15.22 6.77
C TRP A 65 13.84 14.43 8.05
N LEU A 66 13.01 13.42 8.34
CA LEU A 66 13.23 12.54 9.50
C LEU A 66 14.55 11.79 9.41
N ALA A 67 14.91 11.28 8.22
CA ALA A 67 16.16 10.58 8.00
C ALA A 67 17.37 11.48 8.34
N ALA A 68 17.35 12.72 7.86
CA ALA A 68 18.38 13.72 8.17
C ALA A 68 18.51 14.05 9.66
N ARG A 69 17.41 13.99 10.42
CA ARG A 69 17.38 14.32 11.85
C ARG A 69 17.73 13.14 12.75
N ILE A 70 17.40 11.93 12.31
CA ILE A 70 17.63 10.70 13.07
C ILE A 70 19.07 10.19 12.87
N ASP A 71 19.69 10.49 11.73
CA ASP A 71 21.06 10.03 11.43
C ASP A 71 22.09 10.35 12.53
N PRO A 72 22.20 11.60 13.05
CA PRO A 72 23.13 11.91 14.14
C PRO A 72 22.79 11.21 15.47
N LEU A 73 21.53 10.79 15.66
CA LEU A 73 21.07 10.07 16.85
C LEU A 73 21.39 8.58 16.76
N LEU A 74 21.41 8.02 15.55
CA LEU A 74 21.70 6.60 15.31
C LEU A 74 23.19 6.32 15.18
N ALA A 75 23.98 7.25 14.64
CA ALA A 75 25.41 7.08 14.42
C ALA A 75 26.19 6.60 15.67
N PRO A 76 25.89 7.04 16.91
CA PRO A 76 26.56 6.53 18.11
C PRO A 76 26.06 5.16 18.58
N ILE A 77 24.86 4.74 18.16
CA ILE A 77 24.18 3.54 18.64
C ILE A 77 24.48 2.34 17.73
N ILE A 78 24.53 2.58 16.42
CA ILE A 78 24.72 1.54 15.42
C ILE A 78 26.22 1.33 15.20
N PRO A 79 26.75 0.11 15.38
CA PRO A 79 28.17 -0.16 15.11
C PRO A 79 28.54 0.19 13.68
N GLU A 80 29.66 0.89 13.49
CA GLU A 80 30.10 1.37 12.18
C GLU A 80 30.25 0.22 11.15
N ALA A 81 30.69 -0.95 11.60
CA ALA A 81 30.78 -2.14 10.75
C ALA A 81 29.42 -2.62 10.23
N LEU A 82 28.37 -2.53 11.07
CA LEU A 82 27.01 -2.87 10.66
C LEU A 82 26.43 -1.82 9.71
N ALA A 83 26.64 -0.53 10.02
CA ALA A 83 26.24 0.56 9.13
C ALA A 83 26.86 0.39 7.74
N ARG A 84 28.18 0.17 7.67
CA ARG A 84 28.90 -0.12 6.41
C ARG A 84 28.34 -1.33 5.69
N ALA A 85 28.11 -2.44 6.37
CA ALA A 85 27.55 -3.65 5.74
C ALA A 85 26.15 -3.39 5.14
N VAL A 86 25.31 -2.61 5.81
CA VAL A 86 23.98 -2.22 5.30
C VAL A 86 24.11 -1.29 4.09
N GLU A 87 25.00 -0.29 4.15
CA GLU A 87 25.24 0.64 3.05
C GLU A 87 25.83 -0.05 1.82
N ASP A 88 26.78 -0.98 2.02
CA ASP A 88 27.39 -1.78 0.95
C ASP A 88 26.34 -2.69 0.29
N ALA A 89 25.46 -3.31 1.09
CA ALA A 89 24.37 -4.13 0.57
C ALA A 89 23.33 -3.31 -0.22
N ALA A 90 23.03 -2.09 0.22
CA ALA A 90 22.14 -1.16 -0.48
C ALA A 90 22.81 -0.43 -1.65
N GLY A 91 24.14 -0.43 -1.72
CA GLY A 91 24.93 0.32 -2.67
C GLY A 91 24.91 1.84 -2.47
N VAL A 92 24.44 2.34 -1.31
CA VAL A 92 24.30 3.77 -1.02
C VAL A 92 24.60 4.08 0.45
N LYS A 93 25.49 5.05 0.66
CA LYS A 93 25.83 5.60 1.99
C LYS A 93 24.69 6.45 2.53
N GLY A 94 24.45 6.42 3.83
CA GLY A 94 23.40 7.23 4.48
C GLY A 94 22.00 6.61 4.42
N VAL A 95 21.88 5.32 4.05
CA VAL A 95 20.59 4.61 3.96
C VAL A 95 20.08 4.07 5.29
N VAL A 96 20.98 3.88 6.27
CA VAL A 96 20.66 3.35 7.61
C VAL A 96 19.51 4.09 8.32
N PRO A 97 19.46 5.43 8.36
CA PRO A 97 18.32 6.13 8.97
C PRO A 97 16.99 5.85 8.26
N PHE A 98 16.98 5.64 6.93
CA PHE A 98 15.76 5.28 6.20
C PHE A 98 15.27 3.89 6.59
N TYR A 99 16.16 2.90 6.70
CA TYR A 99 15.80 1.56 7.21
C TYR A 99 15.17 1.65 8.59
N ALA A 100 15.78 2.38 9.53
CA ALA A 100 15.26 2.51 10.88
C ALA A 100 13.84 3.13 10.89
N ILE A 101 13.64 4.24 10.18
CA ILE A 101 12.33 4.90 10.06
C ILE A 101 11.30 3.94 9.45
N ASN A 102 11.63 3.28 8.35
CA ASN A 102 10.68 2.46 7.61
C ASN A 102 10.35 1.15 8.32
N ILE A 103 11.27 0.55 9.05
CA ILE A 103 11.01 -0.62 9.91
C ILE A 103 10.05 -0.23 11.05
N VAL A 104 10.33 0.88 11.74
CA VAL A 104 9.48 1.37 12.84
C VAL A 104 8.10 1.77 12.32
N ALA A 105 8.04 2.50 11.21
CA ALA A 105 6.78 2.90 10.59
C ALA A 105 5.97 1.68 10.12
N THR A 106 6.62 0.65 9.58
CA THR A 106 5.94 -0.59 9.20
C THR A 106 5.33 -1.31 10.39
N LEU A 107 6.09 -1.46 11.49
CA LEU A 107 5.57 -2.04 12.72
C LEU A 107 4.38 -1.22 13.25
N LEU A 108 4.49 0.11 13.25
CA LEU A 108 3.40 0.97 13.69
C LEU A 108 2.16 0.86 12.78
N ALA A 109 2.34 0.85 11.46
CA ALA A 109 1.25 0.65 10.49
C ALA A 109 0.55 -0.69 10.70
N LEU A 110 1.30 -1.76 10.99
CA LEU A 110 0.76 -3.06 11.35
C LEU A 110 -0.09 -3.01 12.62
N LEU A 111 0.42 -2.38 13.68
CA LEU A 111 -0.29 -2.27 14.94
C LEU A 111 -1.57 -1.45 14.80
N LEU A 112 -1.52 -0.37 14.00
CA LEU A 112 -2.67 0.44 13.64
C LEU A 112 -3.66 -0.36 12.77
N LEU A 113 -3.19 -1.16 11.81
CA LEU A 113 -4.03 -2.03 11.00
C LEU A 113 -4.76 -3.05 11.88
N LEU A 114 -4.05 -3.69 12.81
CA LEU A 114 -4.66 -4.60 13.77
C LEU A 114 -5.71 -3.90 14.64
N ALA A 115 -5.44 -2.67 15.10
CA ALA A 115 -6.39 -1.85 15.84
C ALA A 115 -7.62 -1.46 14.99
N TYR A 116 -7.42 -1.19 13.70
CA TYR A 116 -8.48 -0.90 12.73
C TYR A 116 -9.35 -2.13 12.47
N LEU A 117 -8.75 -3.30 12.23
CA LEU A 117 -9.47 -4.56 12.03
C LEU A 117 -10.32 -4.95 13.25
N ARG A 118 -9.89 -4.61 14.48
CA ARG A 118 -10.67 -4.81 15.71
C ARG A 118 -11.98 -4.04 15.74
N CYS A 119 -12.13 -2.96 14.96
CA CYS A 119 -13.40 -2.24 14.86
C CYS A 119 -14.46 -3.02 14.07
N PHE A 120 -14.05 -3.97 13.21
CA PHE A 120 -14.97 -4.62 12.26
C PHE A 120 -15.06 -6.14 12.42
N LEU A 121 -14.02 -6.77 12.96
CA LEU A 121 -13.90 -8.22 13.04
C LEU A 121 -13.77 -8.65 14.49
N ALA A 122 -14.63 -9.58 14.95
CA ALA A 122 -14.60 -10.08 16.32
C ALA A 122 -13.49 -11.12 16.56
N SER A 123 -13.24 -12.00 15.58
CA SER A 123 -12.29 -13.11 15.72
C SER A 123 -10.83 -12.64 15.69
N PRO A 124 -10.04 -12.87 16.76
CA PRO A 124 -8.62 -12.52 16.77
C PRO A 124 -7.79 -13.34 15.79
N GLY A 125 -8.12 -14.62 15.60
CA GLY A 125 -7.42 -15.48 14.64
C GLY A 125 -7.58 -14.97 13.21
N LEU A 126 -8.77 -14.50 12.85
CA LEU A 126 -9.01 -13.91 11.54
C LEU A 126 -8.23 -12.60 11.36
N ARG A 127 -8.19 -11.72 12.36
CA ARG A 127 -7.40 -10.49 12.29
C ARG A 127 -5.92 -10.78 12.11
N LEU A 128 -5.37 -11.73 12.87
CA LEU A 128 -3.97 -12.16 12.70
C LEU A 128 -3.72 -12.72 11.30
N LEU A 129 -4.61 -13.58 10.78
CA LEU A 129 -4.50 -14.10 9.42
C LEU A 129 -4.45 -12.97 8.38
N LEU A 130 -5.33 -11.97 8.49
CA LEU A 130 -5.37 -10.84 7.57
C LEU A 130 -4.10 -9.97 7.65
N VAL A 131 -3.56 -9.78 8.86
CA VAL A 131 -2.29 -9.08 9.06
C VAL A 131 -1.12 -9.88 8.47
N VAL A 132 -1.11 -11.21 8.62
CA VAL A 132 -0.12 -12.10 7.97
C VAL A 132 -0.22 -11.98 6.45
N LEU A 133 -1.42 -12.05 5.88
CA LEU A 133 -1.63 -11.91 4.44
C LEU A 133 -1.11 -10.56 3.92
N TRP A 134 -1.36 -9.48 4.66
CA TRP A 134 -0.81 -8.17 4.33
C TRP A 134 0.72 -8.20 4.37
N MET A 135 1.34 -8.62 5.48
CA MET A 135 2.80 -8.61 5.62
C MET A 135 3.53 -9.53 4.63
N ALA A 136 2.90 -10.63 4.25
CA ALA A 136 3.47 -11.62 3.35
C ALA A 136 3.41 -11.17 1.88
N ALA A 137 2.55 -10.20 1.54
CA ALA A 137 2.50 -9.64 0.19
C ALA A 137 3.81 -8.91 -0.14
N TRP A 138 4.33 -9.12 -1.34
CA TRP A 138 5.64 -8.61 -1.74
C TRP A 138 5.68 -7.06 -1.80
N GLN A 139 4.55 -6.42 -2.12
CA GLN A 139 4.37 -4.97 -2.11
C GLN A 139 4.13 -4.40 -0.70
N ALA A 140 3.96 -5.24 0.31
CA ALA A 140 3.77 -4.75 1.67
C ALA A 140 5.10 -4.19 2.22
N PRO A 141 5.05 -3.13 3.04
CA PRO A 141 6.24 -2.50 3.58
C PRO A 141 7.21 -3.46 4.26
N THR A 142 6.70 -4.48 4.97
CA THR A 142 7.48 -5.54 5.64
C THR A 142 8.47 -6.27 4.75
N ARG A 143 8.17 -6.32 3.45
CA ARG A 143 9.03 -6.93 2.45
C ARG A 143 9.66 -5.83 1.61
N HIS A 144 8.84 -4.95 1.03
CA HIS A 144 9.29 -3.94 0.08
C HIS A 144 10.40 -3.02 0.61
N LEU A 145 10.44 -2.71 1.93
CA LEU A 145 11.46 -1.82 2.48
C LEU A 145 12.89 -2.40 2.41
N TYR A 146 13.04 -3.73 2.36
CA TYR A 146 14.38 -4.34 2.26
C TYR A 146 14.92 -4.30 0.84
N PHE A 147 14.01 -4.15 -0.10
CA PHE A 147 14.28 -3.96 -1.50
C PHE A 147 14.46 -2.47 -1.86
N ASN A 148 13.55 -1.59 -1.45
CA ASN A 148 13.65 -0.14 -1.63
C ASN A 148 13.57 0.54 -0.25
N PRO A 149 14.71 0.67 0.46
CA PRO A 149 14.72 1.25 1.80
C PRO A 149 14.44 2.74 1.82
N VAL A 150 14.75 3.44 0.74
CA VAL A 150 14.53 4.88 0.63
C VAL A 150 13.14 5.13 0.04
N THR A 151 12.10 4.82 0.81
CA THR A 151 10.70 5.04 0.42
C THR A 151 9.95 5.85 1.46
N THR A 152 8.92 6.59 1.03
CA THR A 152 8.04 7.38 1.90
C THR A 152 6.76 6.63 2.31
N GLU A 153 6.52 5.45 1.74
CA GLU A 153 5.27 4.71 1.86
C GLU A 153 4.94 4.19 3.26
N PRO A 154 5.88 3.63 4.04
CA PRO A 154 5.57 3.11 5.36
C PRO A 154 5.03 4.20 6.29
N LEU A 155 5.63 5.39 6.26
CA LEU A 155 5.17 6.52 7.08
C LEU A 155 3.83 7.07 6.58
N PHE A 156 3.61 7.10 5.26
CA PHE A 156 2.30 7.42 4.70
C PHE A 156 1.22 6.44 5.18
N LEU A 157 1.50 5.14 5.19
CA LEU A 157 0.56 4.11 5.65
C LEU A 157 0.25 4.24 7.14
N VAL A 158 1.23 4.62 7.98
CA VAL A 158 0.97 4.97 9.39
C VAL A 158 -0.09 6.06 9.47
N ALA A 159 0.14 7.19 8.79
CA ALA A 159 -0.76 8.34 8.85
C ALA A 159 -2.14 8.03 8.25
N LEU A 160 -2.18 7.29 7.13
CA LEU A 160 -3.41 6.85 6.48
C LEU A 160 -4.26 5.96 7.40
N ILE A 161 -3.67 4.90 7.95
CA ILE A 161 -4.40 3.95 8.80
C ILE A 161 -4.81 4.61 10.12
N ALA A 162 -3.95 5.44 10.71
CA ALA A 162 -4.31 6.24 11.88
C ALA A 162 -5.49 7.17 11.59
N GLY A 163 -5.47 7.87 10.44
CA GLY A 163 -6.57 8.73 9.99
C GLY A 163 -7.88 7.96 9.84
N LEU A 164 -7.87 6.83 9.12
CA LEU A 164 -9.04 5.97 8.96
C LEU A 164 -9.55 5.41 10.30
N LEU A 165 -8.66 5.07 11.23
CA LEU A 165 -9.01 4.62 12.57
C LEU A 165 -9.66 5.74 13.40
N ILE A 166 -9.15 6.98 13.33
CA ILE A 166 -9.76 8.15 13.98
C ILE A 166 -11.17 8.38 13.42
N VAL A 167 -11.32 8.36 12.09
CA VAL A 167 -12.62 8.51 11.41
C VAL A 167 -13.61 7.47 11.93
N GLU A 168 -13.20 6.19 11.98
CA GLU A 168 -14.07 5.11 12.47
C GLU A 168 -14.44 5.29 13.96
N ARG A 169 -13.44 5.52 14.81
CA ARG A 169 -13.63 5.57 16.27
C ARG A 169 -14.44 6.77 16.72
N THR A 170 -14.40 7.87 15.97
CA THR A 170 -15.08 9.12 16.31
C THR A 170 -16.34 9.35 15.48
N ARG A 171 -16.78 8.38 14.65
CA ARG A 171 -17.95 8.52 13.77
C ARG A 171 -19.25 8.92 14.49
N HIS A 172 -19.36 8.60 15.78
CA HIS A 172 -20.52 8.96 16.62
C HIS A 172 -20.33 10.27 17.41
N TRP A 173 -19.12 10.84 17.42
CA TRP A 173 -18.84 12.13 18.04
C TRP A 173 -19.26 13.24 17.09
N SER A 174 -19.37 14.48 17.58
CA SER A 174 -19.56 15.61 16.66
C SER A 174 -18.31 15.83 15.80
N ALA A 175 -18.51 16.38 14.60
CA ALA A 175 -17.45 16.67 13.65
C ALA A 175 -16.42 17.64 14.27
N TRP A 176 -16.86 18.60 15.08
CA TRP A 176 -15.94 19.53 15.77
C TRP A 176 -14.91 18.86 16.67
N HIS A 177 -15.31 17.84 17.42
CA HIS A 177 -14.37 17.16 18.34
C HIS A 177 -13.36 16.28 17.61
N SER A 178 -13.74 15.78 16.44
CA SER A 178 -12.92 14.83 15.67
C SER A 178 -12.08 15.50 14.59
N ALA A 179 -12.55 16.61 14.01
CA ALA A 179 -11.90 17.29 12.91
C ALA A 179 -10.45 17.73 13.22
N PRO A 180 -10.08 18.22 14.42
CA PRO A 180 -8.68 18.56 14.72
C PRO A 180 -7.75 17.35 14.67
N ALA A 181 -8.17 16.20 15.20
CA ALA A 181 -7.37 14.97 15.16
C ALA A 181 -7.22 14.45 13.73
N VAL A 182 -8.29 14.52 12.94
CA VAL A 182 -8.27 14.16 11.51
C VAL A 182 -7.40 15.14 10.72
N ALA A 183 -7.48 16.44 10.99
CA ALA A 183 -6.67 17.47 10.35
C ALA A 183 -5.17 17.25 10.61
N ALA A 184 -4.79 16.91 11.84
CA ALA A 184 -3.41 16.55 12.16
C ALA A 184 -2.95 15.31 11.37
N ALA A 185 -3.77 14.27 11.29
CA ALA A 185 -3.46 13.07 10.50
C ALA A 185 -3.33 13.40 8.99
N VAL A 186 -4.19 14.27 8.46
CA VAL A 186 -4.13 14.73 7.06
C VAL A 186 -2.85 15.51 6.79
N VAL A 187 -2.43 16.41 7.68
CA VAL A 187 -1.15 17.14 7.52
C VAL A 187 0.00 16.17 7.49
N LEU A 188 0.11 15.28 8.49
CA LEU A 188 1.18 14.29 8.55
C LEU A 188 1.22 13.40 7.30
N ALA A 189 0.06 12.93 6.84
CA ALA A 189 -0.04 12.15 5.61
C ALA A 189 0.37 12.98 4.39
N THR A 190 -0.08 14.23 4.28
CA THR A 190 0.23 15.13 3.16
C THR A 190 1.73 15.44 3.05
N LEU A 191 2.42 15.59 4.18
CA LEU A 191 3.87 15.77 4.23
C LEU A 191 4.65 14.54 3.73
N THR A 192 4.04 13.34 3.77
CA THR A 192 4.61 12.12 3.19
C THR A 192 4.19 11.91 1.75
N ARG A 193 2.94 12.27 1.42
CA ARG A 193 2.32 12.09 0.10
C ARG A 193 1.02 12.89 -0.01
N GLU A 194 0.80 13.50 -1.16
CA GLU A 194 -0.38 14.30 -1.49
C GLU A 194 -1.70 13.53 -1.33
N SER A 195 -1.63 12.20 -1.48
CA SER A 195 -2.75 11.27 -1.24
C SER A 195 -3.22 11.23 0.21
N GLY A 196 -2.58 11.95 1.14
CA GLY A 196 -3.09 12.17 2.50
C GLY A 196 -4.49 12.78 2.54
N LEU A 197 -4.90 13.48 1.47
CA LEU A 197 -6.27 13.99 1.28
C LEU A 197 -7.35 12.89 1.28
N LEU A 198 -7.00 11.63 1.02
CA LEU A 198 -7.94 10.49 1.14
C LEU A 198 -8.59 10.42 2.53
N ILE A 199 -7.84 10.75 3.59
CA ILE A 199 -8.33 10.77 4.97
C ILE A 199 -9.41 11.86 5.13
N ALA A 200 -9.19 13.05 4.58
CA ALA A 200 -10.14 14.16 4.66
C ALA A 200 -11.45 13.82 3.94
N VAL A 201 -11.36 13.21 2.76
CA VAL A 201 -12.56 12.79 2.01
C VAL A 201 -13.32 11.68 2.75
N ALA A 202 -12.60 10.67 3.28
CA ALA A 202 -13.22 9.63 4.09
C ALA A 202 -13.94 10.21 5.33
N PHE A 203 -13.34 11.21 5.99
CA PHE A 203 -13.96 11.92 7.10
C PHE A 203 -15.26 12.61 6.65
N ILE A 204 -15.22 13.42 5.60
CA ILE A 204 -16.40 14.14 5.09
C ILE A 204 -17.53 13.17 4.77
N VAL A 205 -17.24 12.10 4.03
CA VAL A 205 -18.26 11.11 3.63
C VAL A 205 -18.84 10.39 4.85
N SER A 206 -18.02 10.04 5.84
CA SER A 206 -18.49 9.36 7.06
C SER A 206 -19.48 10.20 7.88
N ARG A 207 -19.48 11.53 7.69
CA ARG A 207 -20.38 12.50 8.33
C ARG A 207 -21.66 12.78 7.57
N GLN A 208 -21.86 12.18 6.39
CA GLN A 208 -23.07 12.32 5.58
C GLN A 208 -23.49 13.80 5.40
N PRO A 209 -22.70 14.62 4.66
CA PRO A 209 -22.89 16.07 4.59
C PRO A 209 -24.27 16.50 4.09
N VAL A 210 -24.90 15.69 3.22
CA VAL A 210 -26.27 15.91 2.73
C VAL A 210 -27.28 15.88 3.88
N THR A 211 -27.14 14.92 4.81
CA THR A 211 -28.01 14.81 5.99
C THR A 211 -27.81 16.00 6.92
N LEU A 212 -26.56 16.37 7.21
CA LEU A 212 -26.22 17.53 8.05
C LEU A 212 -26.74 18.85 7.46
N SER A 213 -26.65 19.00 6.13
CA SER A 213 -27.19 20.16 5.41
C SER A 213 -28.70 20.24 5.51
N ARG A 214 -29.41 19.12 5.36
CA ARG A 214 -30.87 19.07 5.52
C ARG A 214 -31.31 19.41 6.95
N GLN A 215 -30.51 19.00 7.93
CA GLN A 215 -30.73 19.32 9.35
C GLN A 215 -30.28 20.74 9.75
N ARG A 216 -29.71 21.52 8.82
CA ARG A 216 -29.20 22.90 9.05
C ARG A 216 -28.13 22.99 10.16
N CYS A 217 -27.36 21.93 10.38
CA CYS A 217 -26.27 21.90 11.36
C CYS A 217 -25.03 22.64 10.84
N ARG A 218 -25.10 23.97 10.71
CA ARG A 218 -23.99 24.80 10.18
C ARG A 218 -22.64 24.58 10.87
N PRO A 219 -22.55 24.46 12.21
CA PRO A 219 -21.27 24.22 12.86
C PRO A 219 -20.63 22.92 12.36
N GLU A 220 -21.40 21.83 12.27
CA GLU A 220 -20.90 20.53 11.83
C GLU A 220 -20.38 20.60 10.38
N LEU A 221 -21.08 21.31 9.50
CA LEU A 221 -20.65 21.51 8.11
C LEU A 221 -19.32 22.28 8.01
N VAL A 222 -19.11 23.29 8.86
CA VAL A 222 -17.85 24.05 8.91
C VAL A 222 -16.70 23.16 9.37
N ALA A 223 -16.93 22.30 10.37
CA ALA A 223 -15.92 21.36 10.84
C ALA A 223 -15.46 20.35 9.76
N LEU A 224 -16.31 20.03 8.77
CA LEU A 224 -15.93 19.17 7.64
C LEU A 224 -14.86 19.78 6.75
N VAL A 225 -14.74 21.11 6.73
CA VAL A 225 -13.77 21.85 5.90
C VAL A 225 -12.38 21.84 6.55
N LEU A 226 -12.29 21.68 7.87
CA LEU A 226 -11.02 21.79 8.61
C LEU A 226 -9.95 20.79 8.11
N PRO A 227 -10.23 19.48 7.93
CA PRO A 227 -9.22 18.57 7.40
C PRO A 227 -8.80 18.89 5.95
N LEU A 228 -9.69 19.45 5.13
CA LEU A 228 -9.33 19.89 3.77
C LEU A 228 -8.39 21.10 3.80
N LEU A 229 -8.67 22.10 4.65
CA LEU A 229 -7.79 23.24 4.82
C LEU A 229 -6.42 22.82 5.37
N ALA A 230 -6.41 21.86 6.29
CA ALA A 230 -5.16 21.30 6.82
C ALA A 230 -4.36 20.58 5.72
N GLY A 231 -5.02 19.83 4.85
CA GLY A 231 -4.38 19.23 3.67
C GLY A 231 -3.86 20.28 2.69
N ALA A 232 -4.64 21.32 2.39
CA ALA A 232 -4.21 22.43 1.54
C ALA A 232 -3.02 23.19 2.12
N ALA A 233 -3.02 23.43 3.44
CA ALA A 233 -1.89 24.02 4.16
C ALA A 233 -0.65 23.12 4.12
N GLY A 234 -0.84 21.80 4.26
CA GLY A 234 0.23 20.81 4.09
C GLY A 234 0.84 20.84 2.68
N LEU A 235 0.02 20.88 1.64
CA LEU A 235 0.48 21.02 0.24
C LEU A 235 1.17 22.37 0.00
N ALA A 236 0.61 23.46 0.49
CA ALA A 236 1.24 24.78 0.36
C ALA A 236 2.61 24.81 1.05
N PHE A 237 2.74 24.15 2.20
CA PHE A 237 4.01 23.99 2.89
C PHE A 237 5.00 23.12 2.10
N THR A 238 4.57 21.99 1.54
CA THR A 238 5.51 21.15 0.76
C THR A 238 5.99 21.86 -0.49
N HIS A 239 5.14 22.67 -1.14
CA HIS A 239 5.51 23.48 -2.29
C HIS A 239 6.33 24.73 -1.95
N SER A 240 6.29 25.24 -0.72
CA SER A 240 7.15 26.38 -0.31
C SER A 240 8.58 25.94 0.01
N VAL A 241 8.74 24.69 0.46
CA VAL A 241 10.03 24.08 0.78
C VAL A 241 10.65 23.36 -0.42
N GLY A 242 9.84 22.66 -1.22
CA GLY A 242 10.30 21.88 -2.37
C GLY A 242 10.35 22.67 -3.67
N VAL A 243 11.50 22.66 -4.35
CA VAL A 243 11.72 23.28 -5.66
C VAL A 243 11.98 22.19 -6.69
N ALA A 244 11.04 21.97 -7.62
CA ALA A 244 11.17 20.95 -8.66
C ALA A 244 12.33 21.29 -9.62
N SER A 245 13.22 20.34 -9.89
CA SER A 245 14.33 20.50 -10.84
C SER A 245 13.93 20.24 -12.30
N ASN A 246 12.77 19.65 -12.53
CA ASN A 246 12.21 19.36 -13.84
C ASN A 246 10.98 20.24 -14.13
N THR A 247 10.57 20.30 -15.40
CA THR A 247 9.27 20.87 -15.81
C THR A 247 8.16 19.87 -15.47
N TYR A 248 7.86 19.73 -14.18
CA TYR A 248 6.78 18.86 -13.71
C TYR A 248 5.42 19.54 -13.94
N GLU A 249 4.61 18.92 -14.81
CA GLU A 249 3.23 19.34 -15.06
C GLU A 249 2.27 18.37 -14.34
N VAL A 250 1.55 18.88 -13.34
CA VAL A 250 0.63 18.07 -12.50
C VAL A 250 -0.40 17.28 -13.32
N TRP A 251 -0.79 17.81 -14.49
CA TRP A 251 -1.84 17.24 -15.34
C TRP A 251 -1.32 16.38 -16.49
N SER A 252 -0.04 16.49 -16.85
CA SER A 252 0.50 15.74 -18.00
C SER A 252 0.49 14.24 -17.73
N GLU A 253 0.92 13.81 -16.54
CA GLU A 253 1.01 12.40 -16.17
C GLU A 253 -0.37 11.72 -16.09
N PRO A 254 -1.39 12.27 -15.40
CA PRO A 254 -2.73 11.70 -15.42
C PRO A 254 -3.32 11.60 -16.83
N LEU A 255 -3.15 12.62 -17.67
CA LEU A 255 -3.65 12.61 -19.05
C LEU A 255 -2.92 11.57 -19.91
N ALA A 256 -1.60 11.43 -19.73
CA ALA A 256 -0.81 10.41 -20.39
C ALA A 256 -1.26 9.00 -19.96
N MET A 257 -1.51 8.78 -18.67
CA MET A 257 -1.98 7.49 -18.15
C MET A 257 -3.37 7.13 -18.66
N ILE A 258 -4.32 8.08 -18.68
CA ILE A 258 -5.67 7.86 -19.23
C ILE A 258 -5.61 7.44 -20.71
N ARG A 259 -4.68 7.99 -21.50
CA ARG A 259 -4.52 7.68 -22.92
C ARG A 259 -3.79 6.36 -23.17
N SER A 260 -2.85 5.99 -22.31
CA SER A 260 -1.90 4.91 -22.58
C SER A 260 -2.18 3.62 -21.81
N LYS A 261 -2.77 3.70 -20.61
CA LYS A 261 -3.00 2.56 -19.71
C LYS A 261 -4.35 1.88 -20.03
N PRO A 262 -4.35 0.63 -20.53
CA PRO A 262 -5.60 -0.07 -20.79
C PRO A 262 -6.38 -0.36 -19.49
N LEU A 263 -7.72 -0.31 -19.55
CA LEU A 263 -8.54 -0.56 -18.36
C LEU A 263 -8.36 -1.97 -17.79
N TYR A 264 -8.15 -2.98 -18.64
CA TYR A 264 -8.03 -4.36 -18.18
C TYR A 264 -6.71 -4.61 -17.41
N THR A 265 -5.63 -3.87 -17.69
CA THR A 265 -4.39 -3.97 -16.89
C THR A 265 -4.57 -3.36 -15.51
N TRP A 266 -5.41 -2.33 -15.40
CA TRP A 266 -5.83 -1.79 -14.10
C TRP A 266 -6.69 -2.78 -13.30
N VAL A 267 -7.63 -3.48 -13.95
CA VAL A 267 -8.40 -4.55 -13.30
C VAL A 267 -7.46 -5.65 -12.82
N LEU A 268 -6.54 -6.08 -13.69
CA LEU A 268 -5.54 -7.09 -13.36
C LEU A 268 -4.63 -6.68 -12.18
N ALA A 269 -4.29 -5.39 -12.06
CA ALA A 269 -3.51 -4.89 -10.93
C ALA A 269 -4.20 -5.11 -9.57
N TRP A 270 -5.53 -5.19 -9.48
CA TRP A 270 -6.22 -5.58 -8.24
C TRP A 270 -5.96 -7.04 -7.87
N PHE A 271 -5.87 -7.92 -8.86
CA PHE A 271 -5.52 -9.33 -8.64
C PHE A 271 -4.08 -9.46 -8.17
N PHE A 272 -3.15 -8.66 -8.70
CA PHE A 272 -1.77 -8.68 -8.20
C PHE A 272 -1.59 -8.01 -6.84
N ALA A 273 -2.31 -6.92 -6.59
CA ALA A 273 -2.24 -6.17 -5.34
C ALA A 273 -2.84 -6.93 -4.14
N PHE A 274 -3.76 -7.86 -4.36
CA PHE A 274 -4.43 -8.56 -3.25
C PHE A 274 -4.44 -10.08 -3.37
N GLY A 275 -4.29 -10.62 -4.57
CA GLY A 275 -4.41 -12.03 -4.88
C GLY A 275 -5.79 -12.41 -5.41
N PRO A 276 -5.89 -13.28 -6.44
CA PRO A 276 -7.16 -13.81 -6.92
C PRO A 276 -8.05 -14.43 -5.82
N PRO A 277 -7.50 -15.17 -4.83
CA PRO A 277 -8.29 -15.69 -3.72
C PRO A 277 -8.98 -14.61 -2.89
N VAL A 278 -8.31 -13.48 -2.61
CA VAL A 278 -8.92 -12.36 -1.87
C VAL A 278 -10.08 -11.77 -2.66
N VAL A 279 -9.86 -11.50 -3.94
CA VAL A 279 -10.90 -10.97 -4.85
C VAL A 279 -12.08 -11.95 -4.95
N ALA A 280 -11.80 -13.24 -5.12
CA ALA A 280 -12.80 -14.29 -5.23
C ALA A 280 -13.70 -14.37 -3.98
N VAL A 281 -13.11 -14.31 -2.78
CA VAL A 281 -13.86 -14.36 -1.51
C VAL A 281 -14.79 -13.16 -1.37
N ILE A 282 -14.29 -11.96 -1.66
CA ILE A 282 -15.08 -10.73 -1.57
C ILE A 282 -16.24 -10.77 -2.56
N LEU A 283 -16.01 -11.23 -3.80
CA LEU A 283 -17.05 -11.32 -4.83
C LEU A 283 -18.05 -12.45 -4.56
N ALA A 284 -17.62 -13.60 -4.03
CA ALA A 284 -18.53 -14.66 -3.59
C ALA A 284 -19.47 -14.16 -2.48
N ALA A 285 -19.00 -13.23 -1.64
CA ALA A 285 -19.79 -12.54 -0.62
C ALA A 285 -20.33 -11.17 -1.08
N ALA A 286 -20.56 -10.94 -2.39
CA ALA A 286 -20.90 -9.62 -2.91
C ALA A 286 -22.14 -8.97 -2.26
N ARG A 287 -23.18 -9.74 -1.91
CA ARG A 287 -24.40 -9.20 -1.29
C ARG A 287 -24.13 -8.60 0.10
N PRO A 288 -23.58 -9.35 1.09
CA PRO A 288 -23.26 -8.77 2.39
C PRO A 288 -22.16 -7.69 2.30
N VAL A 289 -21.18 -7.83 1.42
CA VAL A 289 -20.15 -6.80 1.18
C VAL A 289 -20.78 -5.49 0.69
N ARG A 290 -21.70 -5.56 -0.28
CA ARG A 290 -22.42 -4.37 -0.78
C ARG A 290 -23.26 -3.70 0.29
N ARG A 291 -23.98 -4.47 1.11
CA ARG A 291 -24.75 -3.93 2.25
C ARG A 291 -23.82 -3.22 3.24
N PHE A 292 -22.71 -3.86 3.60
CA PHE A 292 -21.72 -3.26 4.48
C PHE A 292 -21.14 -1.95 3.92
N LEU A 293 -20.81 -1.90 2.63
CA LEU A 293 -20.33 -0.67 1.98
C LEU A 293 -21.41 0.42 1.88
N ALA A 294 -22.69 0.04 1.76
CA ALA A 294 -23.80 1.00 1.81
C ALA A 294 -23.94 1.63 3.21
N ASP A 295 -23.69 0.85 4.27
CA ASP A 295 -23.67 1.34 5.66
C ASP A 295 -22.40 2.15 5.99
N ARG A 296 -21.34 1.93 5.21
CA ARG A 296 -19.99 2.50 5.35
C ARG A 296 -19.53 3.19 4.05
N PRO A 297 -20.23 4.23 3.57
CA PRO A 297 -19.93 4.88 2.30
C PRO A 297 -18.50 5.47 2.26
N GLU A 298 -17.93 5.86 3.39
CA GLU A 298 -16.55 6.33 3.49
C GLU A 298 -15.52 5.30 3.00
N MET A 299 -15.77 4.01 3.24
CA MET A 299 -14.91 2.93 2.78
C MET A 299 -15.05 2.71 1.27
N ALA A 300 -16.27 2.79 0.74
CA ALA A 300 -16.52 2.70 -0.69
C ALA A 300 -15.81 3.84 -1.44
N VAL A 301 -15.93 5.07 -0.94
CA VAL A 301 -15.25 6.23 -1.53
C VAL A 301 -13.73 6.10 -1.41
N HIS A 302 -13.19 5.62 -0.28
CA HIS A 302 -11.76 5.35 -0.15
C HIS A 302 -11.26 4.36 -1.22
N LEU A 303 -11.95 3.24 -1.43
CA LEU A 303 -11.61 2.26 -2.46
C LEU A 303 -11.66 2.85 -3.87
N LEU A 304 -12.70 3.63 -4.18
CA LEU A 304 -12.86 4.27 -5.49
C LEU A 304 -11.74 5.28 -5.75
N LEU A 305 -11.40 6.11 -4.76
CA LEU A 305 -10.35 7.11 -4.91
C LEU A 305 -8.97 6.48 -5.01
N VAL A 306 -8.65 5.47 -4.19
CA VAL A 306 -7.40 4.72 -4.34
C VAL A 306 -7.34 4.02 -5.70
N GLY A 307 -8.44 3.43 -6.16
CA GLY A 307 -8.53 2.82 -7.48
C GLY A 307 -8.30 3.82 -8.61
N ALA A 308 -8.90 5.02 -8.53
CA ALA A 308 -8.70 6.10 -9.48
C ALA A 308 -7.25 6.62 -9.46
N LEU A 309 -6.68 6.84 -8.27
CA LEU A 309 -5.28 7.23 -8.10
C LEU A 309 -4.33 6.17 -8.64
N ALA A 310 -4.62 4.87 -8.45
CA ALA A 310 -3.81 3.80 -9.02
C ALA A 310 -3.88 3.77 -10.55
N PHE A 311 -5.02 4.15 -11.13
CA PHE A 311 -5.17 4.26 -12.57
C PHE A 311 -4.30 5.39 -13.13
N VAL A 312 -4.36 6.60 -12.53
CA VAL A 312 -3.71 7.80 -13.07
C VAL A 312 -2.32 8.11 -12.49
N GLY A 313 -1.94 7.52 -11.37
CA GLY A 313 -0.77 7.88 -10.56
C GLY A 313 0.56 7.29 -11.02
N GLY A 314 0.70 7.00 -12.31
CA GLY A 314 1.90 6.42 -12.90
C GLY A 314 1.83 4.91 -13.08
N THR A 315 2.97 4.29 -13.36
CA THR A 315 3.07 2.88 -13.77
C THR A 315 2.94 1.89 -12.61
N ASP A 316 3.26 2.27 -11.37
CA ASP A 316 3.16 1.42 -10.15
C ASP A 316 1.73 1.22 -9.62
N THR A 317 0.85 0.67 -10.46
CA THR A 317 -0.58 0.54 -10.13
C THR A 317 -0.81 -0.28 -8.86
N GLU A 318 -0.14 -1.42 -8.72
CA GLU A 318 -0.27 -2.35 -7.59
C GLU A 318 0.20 -1.73 -6.27
N ARG A 319 1.28 -0.92 -6.33
CA ARG A 319 1.83 -0.22 -5.16
C ARG A 319 0.82 0.78 -4.60
N ILE A 320 0.18 1.56 -5.47
CA ILE A 320 -0.86 2.51 -5.08
C ILE A 320 -2.11 1.79 -4.57
N LEU A 321 -2.51 0.69 -5.21
CA LEU A 321 -3.60 -0.16 -4.72
C LEU A 321 -3.31 -0.71 -3.30
N GLY A 322 -2.04 -0.89 -2.93
CA GLY A 322 -1.64 -1.24 -1.56
C GLY A 322 -2.23 -0.30 -0.49
N TRP A 323 -2.55 0.96 -0.82
CA TRP A 323 -3.17 1.91 0.11
C TRP A 323 -4.65 1.61 0.39
N ALA A 324 -5.29 0.77 -0.43
CA ALA A 324 -6.63 0.25 -0.19
C ALA A 324 -6.63 -0.96 0.76
N ALA A 325 -5.46 -1.52 1.11
CA ALA A 325 -5.36 -2.71 1.95
C ALA A 325 -6.15 -2.65 3.27
N PRO A 326 -6.19 -1.54 4.04
CA PRO A 326 -6.97 -1.51 5.27
C PRO A 326 -8.46 -1.80 5.05
N VAL A 327 -9.04 -1.25 3.97
CA VAL A 327 -10.44 -1.47 3.64
C VAL A 327 -10.64 -2.85 2.99
N VAL A 328 -9.78 -3.25 2.06
CA VAL A 328 -9.88 -4.57 1.40
C VAL A 328 -9.80 -5.71 2.42
N LEU A 329 -8.93 -5.61 3.43
CA LEU A 329 -8.82 -6.63 4.48
C LEU A 329 -10.04 -6.66 5.41
N VAL A 330 -10.68 -5.50 5.67
CA VAL A 330 -11.99 -5.48 6.34
C VAL A 330 -13.03 -6.21 5.50
N LEU A 331 -13.11 -5.93 4.19
CA LEU A 331 -14.06 -6.59 3.30
C LEU A 331 -13.81 -8.09 3.22
N LEU A 332 -12.55 -8.52 3.11
CA LEU A 332 -12.16 -9.92 3.13
C LEU A 332 -12.55 -10.59 4.44
N GLY A 333 -12.24 -9.97 5.59
CA GLY A 333 -12.62 -10.50 6.89
C GLY A 333 -14.14 -10.62 7.08
N ARG A 334 -14.90 -9.61 6.62
CA ARG A 334 -16.36 -9.65 6.62
C ARG A 334 -16.88 -10.76 5.71
N ALA A 335 -16.35 -10.90 4.50
CA ALA A 335 -16.73 -11.95 3.55
C ALA A 335 -16.48 -13.36 4.13
N ILE A 336 -15.30 -13.61 4.70
CA ILE A 336 -14.98 -14.87 5.40
C ILE A 336 -15.95 -15.09 6.56
N ALA A 337 -16.29 -14.04 7.32
CA ALA A 337 -17.19 -14.12 8.46
C ALA A 337 -18.66 -14.39 8.12
N GLU A 338 -19.06 -14.36 6.84
CA GLU A 338 -20.42 -14.70 6.38
C GLU A 338 -20.52 -16.13 5.83
N TRP A 339 -19.40 -16.79 5.49
CA TRP A 339 -19.43 -18.14 4.92
C TRP A 339 -19.95 -19.17 5.93
N PRO A 340 -20.66 -20.25 5.54
CA PRO A 340 -20.99 -21.33 6.48
C PRO A 340 -19.71 -21.95 7.08
N PRO A 341 -19.68 -22.32 8.38
CA PRO A 341 -18.50 -22.93 8.99
C PRO A 341 -17.98 -24.16 8.25
N THR A 342 -18.88 -24.95 7.67
CA THR A 342 -18.57 -26.15 6.86
C THR A 342 -17.78 -25.80 5.60
N LEU A 343 -18.07 -24.66 4.96
CA LEU A 343 -17.42 -24.21 3.73
C LEU A 343 -16.08 -23.54 4.00
N ARG A 344 -15.98 -22.79 5.12
CA ARG A 344 -14.74 -22.09 5.53
C ARG A 344 -13.53 -22.99 5.71
N TRP A 345 -13.76 -24.27 5.99
CA TRP A 345 -12.71 -25.24 6.30
C TRP A 345 -12.71 -26.43 5.35
N THR A 346 -13.44 -26.35 4.23
CA THR A 346 -13.40 -27.40 3.21
C THR A 346 -12.00 -27.42 2.57
N PRO A 347 -11.19 -28.47 2.75
CA PRO A 347 -9.80 -28.48 2.27
C PRO A 347 -9.70 -28.29 0.76
N ALA A 348 -10.66 -28.85 0.01
CA ALA A 348 -10.75 -28.72 -1.45
C ALA A 348 -10.93 -27.27 -1.94
N LEU A 349 -11.38 -26.34 -1.08
CA LEU A 349 -11.47 -24.91 -1.39
C LEU A 349 -10.27 -24.15 -0.79
N VAL A 350 -9.99 -24.39 0.50
CA VAL A 350 -8.99 -23.63 1.25
C VAL A 350 -7.57 -23.89 0.74
N VAL A 351 -7.21 -25.14 0.43
CA VAL A 351 -5.84 -25.49 0.00
C VAL A 351 -5.51 -24.84 -1.35
N PRO A 352 -6.33 -24.98 -2.41
CA PRO A 352 -6.06 -24.28 -3.67
C PRO A 352 -6.00 -22.75 -3.49
N MET A 353 -6.89 -22.16 -2.70
CA MET A 353 -6.86 -20.73 -2.42
C MET A 353 -5.58 -20.31 -1.71
N ALA A 354 -5.11 -21.07 -0.72
CA ALA A 354 -3.87 -20.79 -0.02
C ALA A 354 -2.66 -20.89 -0.96
N VAL A 355 -2.59 -21.92 -1.80
CA VAL A 355 -1.51 -22.10 -2.79
C VAL A 355 -1.48 -20.94 -3.79
N VAL A 356 -2.64 -20.60 -4.38
CA VAL A 356 -2.75 -19.48 -5.31
C VAL A 356 -2.40 -18.15 -4.64
N GLN A 357 -2.79 -17.96 -3.37
CA GLN A 357 -2.46 -16.75 -2.62
C GLN A 357 -0.95 -16.66 -2.34
N VAL A 358 -0.32 -17.78 -1.94
CA VAL A 358 1.12 -17.85 -1.70
C VAL A 358 1.92 -17.51 -2.97
N ALA A 359 1.48 -18.06 -4.11
CA ALA A 359 2.06 -17.76 -5.42
C ALA A 359 1.85 -16.27 -5.80
N SER A 360 0.60 -15.79 -5.75
CA SER A 360 0.26 -14.41 -6.14
C SER A 360 0.90 -13.35 -5.26
N ALA A 361 0.98 -13.59 -3.95
CA ALA A 361 1.64 -12.70 -2.99
C ALA A 361 3.16 -12.86 -2.99
N ARG A 362 3.69 -13.80 -3.78
CA ARG A 362 5.12 -14.15 -3.89
C ARG A 362 5.76 -14.40 -2.53
N VAL A 363 5.08 -15.10 -1.64
CA VAL A 363 5.52 -15.24 -0.23
C VAL A 363 6.88 -15.92 -0.15
N LEU A 364 7.13 -16.89 -1.03
CA LEU A 364 8.33 -17.72 -1.05
C LEU A 364 9.43 -17.23 -1.99
N TRP A 365 9.22 -16.09 -2.68
CA TRP A 365 10.14 -15.57 -3.68
C TRP A 365 10.72 -14.22 -3.25
N PRO A 366 11.97 -13.89 -3.63
CA PRO A 366 12.51 -12.55 -3.41
C PRO A 366 11.71 -11.51 -4.21
N VAL A 367 11.81 -10.24 -3.79
CA VAL A 367 11.37 -9.14 -4.66
C VAL A 367 12.38 -9.06 -5.81
N PRO A 368 11.93 -9.07 -7.07
CA PRO A 368 12.84 -9.15 -8.23
C PRO A 368 13.76 -7.91 -8.37
N VAL A 369 14.99 -8.02 -8.88
CA VAL A 369 16.07 -6.98 -8.99
C VAL A 369 16.67 -6.85 -10.43
N GLY A 370 17.06 -5.65 -10.90
CA GLY A 370 17.61 -5.39 -12.26
C GLY A 370 16.60 -5.10 -13.41
N VAL A 371 16.68 -3.91 -14.02
CA VAL A 371 15.77 -3.42 -15.10
C VAL A 371 16.29 -3.71 -16.52
N ASP A 372 17.59 -3.92 -16.70
CA ASP A 372 18.22 -3.61 -17.99
C ASP A 372 18.48 -4.78 -18.96
N GLN A 373 18.05 -6.02 -18.65
CA GLN A 373 18.39 -7.17 -19.51
C GLN A 373 17.24 -8.12 -19.88
N ALA A 374 16.00 -7.88 -19.41
CA ALA A 374 14.89 -8.76 -19.77
C ALA A 374 14.36 -8.41 -21.17
N ALA A 375 14.40 -9.37 -22.10
CA ALA A 375 13.80 -9.22 -23.42
C ALA A 375 12.33 -8.81 -23.30
N ARG A 376 11.94 -7.71 -23.98
CA ARG A 376 10.56 -7.23 -23.97
C ARG A 376 9.70 -8.24 -24.73
N THR A 377 8.49 -8.46 -24.23
CA THR A 377 7.50 -9.40 -24.82
C THR A 377 7.03 -9.01 -26.22
N ALA A 378 7.25 -7.76 -26.63
CA ALA A 378 7.05 -7.33 -28.01
C ALA A 378 8.05 -7.99 -28.98
N ASP A 379 9.18 -8.49 -28.46
CA ASP A 379 10.26 -9.15 -29.20
C ASP A 379 10.23 -10.67 -29.01
N LEU A 380 9.24 -11.22 -28.28
CA LEU A 380 9.14 -12.67 -28.05
C LEU A 380 8.50 -13.35 -29.26
N ASP A 381 9.31 -14.15 -29.93
CA ASP A 381 8.89 -15.15 -30.89
C ASP A 381 8.25 -16.37 -30.18
N LEU A 382 7.64 -17.29 -30.93
CA LEU A 382 7.17 -18.58 -30.41
C LEU A 382 8.36 -19.54 -30.22
N SER A 383 9.36 -19.14 -29.43
CA SER A 383 10.51 -19.98 -29.09
C SER A 383 10.42 -20.55 -27.67
N TRP A 384 11.26 -21.55 -27.39
CA TRP A 384 11.43 -22.09 -26.05
C TRP A 384 11.94 -21.05 -25.05
N HIS A 385 12.70 -20.04 -25.49
CA HIS A 385 13.15 -18.94 -24.64
C HIS A 385 11.98 -18.06 -24.20
N SER A 386 11.02 -17.80 -25.09
CA SER A 386 9.79 -17.08 -24.76
C SER A 386 8.88 -17.86 -23.82
N LEU A 387 8.77 -19.17 -24.00
CA LEU A 387 8.05 -20.06 -23.09
C LEU A 387 8.73 -20.15 -21.73
N ALA A 388 10.05 -20.30 -21.69
CA ALA A 388 10.84 -20.28 -20.47
C ALA A 388 10.71 -18.93 -19.75
N ALA A 389 10.76 -17.80 -20.46
CA ALA A 389 10.53 -16.47 -19.91
C ALA A 389 9.09 -16.29 -19.39
N VAL A 390 8.09 -16.91 -20.02
CA VAL A 390 6.71 -16.91 -19.50
C VAL A 390 6.58 -17.77 -18.25
N LEU A 391 7.17 -18.98 -18.24
CA LEU A 391 7.21 -19.85 -17.07
C LEU A 391 7.97 -19.19 -15.92
N ASP A 392 9.08 -18.55 -16.22
CA ASP A 392 9.87 -17.74 -15.31
C ASP A 392 9.05 -16.56 -14.74
N LYS A 393 8.16 -15.94 -15.52
CA LYS A 393 7.23 -14.91 -15.00
C LYS A 393 6.18 -15.48 -14.04
N PHE A 394 5.70 -16.70 -14.27
CA PHE A 394 4.71 -17.35 -13.40
C PHE A 394 5.33 -17.98 -12.15
N LEU A 395 6.55 -18.50 -12.26
CA LEU A 395 7.23 -19.27 -11.22
C LEU A 395 8.40 -18.50 -10.57
N VAL A 396 8.74 -17.31 -11.07
CA VAL A 396 9.85 -16.43 -10.63
C VAL A 396 11.12 -17.26 -10.45
N ILE A 397 11.59 -17.86 -11.53
CA ILE A 397 12.77 -18.74 -11.59
C ILE A 397 14.06 -17.87 -11.61
N ASP A 398 14.02 -16.68 -12.21
CA ASP A 398 15.09 -15.69 -12.29
C ASP A 398 14.75 -14.38 -11.54
N ASN A 399 15.81 -13.78 -10.98
CA ASN A 399 15.76 -12.66 -10.04
C ASN A 399 15.50 -11.28 -10.68
N TYR A 400 14.84 -11.17 -11.85
CA TYR A 400 14.76 -9.91 -12.62
C TYR A 400 13.61 -8.96 -12.22
N TYR A 401 13.94 -7.68 -11.93
CA TYR A 401 13.07 -6.58 -11.41
C TYR A 401 11.72 -6.41 -12.07
N ALA A 402 11.60 -6.75 -13.35
CA ALA A 402 10.48 -6.41 -14.20
C ALA A 402 9.22 -7.27 -13.93
N ASN A 403 8.92 -7.57 -12.66
CA ASN A 403 7.85 -8.45 -12.25
C ASN A 403 6.76 -7.68 -11.45
N LEU A 404 6.83 -6.35 -11.36
CA LEU A 404 5.60 -5.54 -11.26
C LEU A 404 4.85 -5.74 -12.57
N TRP A 405 3.77 -6.51 -12.56
CA TRP A 405 3.09 -6.91 -13.80
C TRP A 405 2.59 -5.74 -14.65
N SER A 406 2.29 -4.60 -14.02
CA SER A 406 2.01 -3.33 -14.69
C SER A 406 3.13 -2.85 -15.63
N TYR A 407 4.38 -3.27 -15.42
CA TYR A 407 5.54 -2.90 -16.25
C TYR A 407 5.89 -3.94 -17.32
N PHE A 408 5.33 -5.15 -17.27
CA PHE A 408 5.88 -6.25 -18.04
C PHE A 408 4.85 -7.27 -18.51
N GLY A 409 4.95 -7.65 -19.78
CA GLY A 409 4.00 -8.50 -20.48
C GLY A 409 3.42 -7.77 -21.68
N SER A 410 3.28 -8.47 -22.81
CA SER A 410 2.53 -7.93 -23.93
C SER A 410 1.07 -7.86 -23.52
N ARG A 411 0.32 -6.93 -24.12
CA ARG A 411 -1.12 -6.79 -23.87
C ARG A 411 -1.89 -8.13 -23.93
N PRO A 412 -1.58 -9.07 -24.84
CA PRO A 412 -2.14 -10.42 -24.84
C PRO A 412 -1.85 -11.24 -23.58
N VAL A 413 -0.62 -11.21 -23.07
CA VAL A 413 -0.23 -11.97 -21.86
C VAL A 413 -1.02 -11.48 -20.65
N HIS A 414 -1.13 -10.16 -20.46
CA HIS A 414 -1.99 -9.58 -19.43
C HIS A 414 -3.46 -10.01 -19.58
N GLY A 415 -3.97 -10.05 -20.81
CA GLY A 415 -5.31 -10.53 -21.09
C GLY A 415 -5.51 -12.01 -20.70
N LEU A 416 -4.54 -12.87 -20.99
CA LEU A 416 -4.59 -14.30 -20.63
C LEU A 416 -4.55 -14.51 -19.12
N ILE A 417 -3.71 -13.76 -18.39
CA ILE A 417 -3.63 -13.86 -16.93
C ILE A 417 -4.94 -13.41 -16.31
N LEU A 418 -5.47 -12.26 -16.76
CA LEU A 418 -6.76 -11.76 -16.30
C LEU A 418 -7.86 -12.79 -16.56
N ALA A 419 -7.89 -13.42 -17.74
CA ALA A 419 -8.85 -14.47 -18.04
C ALA A 419 -8.72 -15.66 -17.07
N GLY A 420 -7.50 -16.11 -16.77
CA GLY A 420 -7.23 -17.15 -15.78
C GLY A 420 -7.73 -16.79 -14.38
N ASP A 421 -7.43 -15.57 -13.93
CA ASP A 421 -7.88 -15.06 -12.63
C ASP A 421 -9.41 -14.94 -12.54
N LEU A 422 -10.06 -14.50 -13.61
CA LEU A 422 -11.53 -14.45 -13.71
C LEU A 422 -12.14 -15.85 -13.67
N VAL A 423 -11.57 -16.83 -14.38
CA VAL A 423 -12.01 -18.23 -14.32
C VAL A 423 -11.88 -18.78 -12.90
N PHE A 424 -10.75 -18.50 -12.23
CA PHE A 424 -10.54 -18.89 -10.84
C PHE A 424 -11.59 -18.28 -9.90
N VAL A 425 -11.87 -16.98 -10.02
CA VAL A 425 -12.92 -16.30 -9.25
C VAL A 425 -14.28 -16.94 -9.48
N LEU A 426 -14.65 -17.18 -10.75
CA LEU A 426 -15.93 -17.80 -11.10
C LEU A 426 -16.05 -19.22 -10.52
N ALA A 427 -14.98 -20.01 -10.56
CA ALA A 427 -14.95 -21.34 -9.97
C ALA A 427 -15.22 -21.29 -8.45
N VAL A 428 -14.55 -20.39 -7.73
CA VAL A 428 -14.77 -20.17 -6.29
C VAL A 428 -16.22 -19.76 -6.01
N ILE A 429 -16.77 -18.79 -6.76
CA ILE A 429 -18.16 -18.33 -6.61
C ILE A 429 -19.14 -19.50 -6.83
N VAL A 430 -18.94 -20.31 -7.86
CA VAL A 430 -19.79 -21.48 -8.15
C VAL A 430 -19.67 -22.52 -7.04
N MET A 431 -18.47 -22.82 -6.55
CA MET A 431 -18.27 -23.77 -5.45
C MET A 431 -18.93 -23.31 -4.15
N VAL A 432 -18.87 -22.01 -3.86
CA VAL A 432 -19.47 -21.41 -2.67
C VAL A 432 -21.01 -21.41 -2.73
N ASN A 433 -21.59 -21.19 -3.92
CA ASN A 433 -23.04 -21.07 -4.11
C ASN A 433 -23.78 -22.40 -4.39
N ARG A 434 -23.06 -23.50 -4.66
CA ARG A 434 -23.67 -24.82 -4.95
C ARG A 434 -24.17 -25.56 -3.70
N ARG A 435 -24.01 -25.00 -2.51
CA ARG A 435 -24.37 -25.59 -1.22
C ARG A 435 -25.09 -24.54 -0.38
#